data_AF-A0A4Y7R7Y0-F1
#
_entry.id   AF-A0A4Y7R7Y0-F1
#
_cell.length_a   1.000
_cell.length_b   1.000
_cell.length_c   1.000
_cell.angle_alpha   90.00
_cell.angle_beta   90.00
_cell.angle_gamma   90.00
#
_symmetry.space_group_name_H-M   'P 1'
#
loop_
_entity.id
_entity.type
_entity.pdbx_description
1 polymer ?
#
loop_
_entity_poly.entity_id
_entity_poly.type
_entity_poly.pdbx_seq_one_letter_code
_entity_poly.pdbx_strand_id
1 'polypeptide(L)' 'MRTKYQSLTNDVGYGGIKAVSSDGKRASYPSVLALVREDDLGGIFDGEGHTRRATIYRTGPER' A
#
# COMPACT_ATOMS: atom_id res chain seq x y z
N MET A 1 32.34 -1.26 0.94
CA MET A 1 30.93 -1.64 0.67
C MET A 1 30.21 -0.39 0.18
N ARG A 2 29.68 -0.37 -1.06
CA ARG A 2 29.07 0.83 -1.65
C ARG A 2 27.58 0.84 -1.34
N THR A 3 27.08 1.83 -0.62
CA THR A 3 25.64 2.00 -0.33
C THR A 3 24.89 2.11 -1.65
N LYS A 4 23.95 1.18 -1.91
CA LYS A 4 23.02 1.31 -3.04
C LYS A 4 21.88 2.21 -2.62
N TYR A 5 21.72 3.34 -3.30
CA TYR A 5 20.55 4.20 -3.14
C TYR A 5 19.42 3.67 -4.04
N GLN A 6 18.26 3.42 -3.47
CA GLN A 6 17.06 3.10 -4.22
C GLN A 6 16.28 4.38 -4.47
N SER A 7 16.11 4.77 -5.73
CA SER A 7 15.28 5.92 -6.09
C SER A 7 13.83 5.51 -6.34
N LEU A 8 12.91 6.35 -5.88
CA LEU A 8 11.48 6.22 -6.05
C LEU A 8 10.91 7.61 -6.39
N THR A 9 10.17 7.70 -7.49
CA THR A 9 9.46 8.92 -7.90
C THR A 9 7.98 8.77 -7.57
N ASN A 10 7.41 9.74 -6.86
CA ASN A 10 6.02 9.71 -6.42
C ASN A 10 5.27 10.97 -6.91
N ASP A 11 4.02 10.77 -7.33
CA ASP A 11 3.01 11.81 -7.54
C ASP A 11 1.91 11.63 -6.49
N VAL A 12 1.72 12.65 -5.65
CA VAL A 12 0.82 12.61 -4.48
C VAL A 12 -0.37 13.52 -4.75
N GLY A 13 -1.42 12.95 -5.31
CA GLY A 13 -2.69 13.64 -5.54
C GLY A 13 -3.72 13.32 -4.46
N TYR A 14 -4.68 14.23 -4.24
CA TYR A 14 -5.80 13.99 -3.32
C TYR A 14 -6.70 12.81 -3.76
N GLY A 15 -6.80 12.54 -5.06
CA GLY A 15 -7.55 11.39 -5.57
C GLY A 15 -6.78 10.06 -5.54
N GLY A 16 -5.45 10.12 -5.53
CA GLY A 16 -4.62 8.93 -5.55
C GLY A 16 -3.13 9.24 -5.62
N ILE A 17 -2.34 8.28 -5.15
CA ILE A 17 -0.89 8.27 -5.21
C ILE A 17 -0.45 7.38 -6.36
N LYS A 18 0.57 7.83 -7.10
CA LYS A 18 1.25 7.05 -8.15
C LYS A 18 2.73 7.02 -7.87
N ALA A 19 3.37 5.87 -8.02
CA ALA A 19 4.79 5.67 -7.72
C ALA A 19 5.49 4.85 -8.81
N VAL A 20 6.74 5.19 -9.09
CA VAL A 20 7.63 4.42 -9.99
C VAL A 20 9.01 4.29 -9.37
N SER A 21 9.52 3.07 -9.27
CA SER A 21 10.88 2.77 -8.80
C SER A 21 11.93 2.84 -9.91
N SER A 22 13.20 2.86 -9.52
CA SER A 22 14.35 2.82 -10.44
C SER A 22 14.40 1.58 -11.34
N ASP A 23 13.84 0.45 -10.92
CA ASP A 23 13.72 -0.78 -11.72
C ASP A 23 12.43 -0.82 -12.56
N GLY A 24 11.66 0.26 -12.59
CA GLY A 24 10.49 0.41 -13.44
C GLY A 24 9.20 -0.19 -12.88
N LYS A 25 9.21 -0.75 -11.66
CA LYS A 25 7.99 -1.19 -10.97
C LYS A 25 7.11 0.01 -10.66
N ARG A 26 5.80 -0.18 -10.80
CA ARG A 26 4.81 0.89 -10.67
C ARG A 26 3.75 0.50 -9.64
N ALA A 27 3.27 1.49 -8.89
CA ALA A 27 2.15 1.34 -7.97
C ALA A 27 1.17 2.52 -8.12
N SER A 28 -0.12 2.25 -7.94
CA SER A 28 -1.17 3.27 -7.90
C SER A 28 -2.23 2.85 -6.89
N TYR A 29 -2.61 3.76 -6.00
CA TYR A 29 -3.62 3.50 -4.97
C TYR A 29 -4.36 4.79 -4.60
N PRO A 30 -5.63 4.70 -4.16
CA PRO A 30 -6.38 5.87 -3.71
C PRO A 30 -5.76 6.48 -2.45
N SER A 31 -5.85 7.80 -2.31
CA SER A 31 -5.33 8.54 -1.16
C SER A 31 -6.29 8.48 0.03
N VAL A 32 -6.61 7.27 0.47
CA VAL A 32 -7.54 6.99 1.57
C VAL A 32 -6.80 6.26 2.68
N LEU A 33 -6.85 6.81 3.89
CA LEU A 33 -6.38 6.15 5.11
C LEU A 33 -7.57 5.54 5.84
N ALA A 34 -7.36 4.36 6.40
CA ALA A 34 -8.37 3.65 7.18
C ALA A 34 -7.73 2.94 8.36
N LEU A 35 -8.50 2.79 9.45
CA LEU A 35 -8.10 1.93 10.56
C LEU A 35 -8.12 0.48 10.08
N VAL A 36 -7.01 -0.21 10.26
CA VAL A 36 -6.84 -1.62 9.93
C VAL A 36 -6.78 -2.40 11.24
N ARG A 37 -7.57 -3.48 11.32
CA ARG A 37 -7.32 -4.58 12.26
C ARG A 37 -6.62 -5.68 11.50
N GLU A 38 -5.70 -6.39 12.15
CA GLU A 38 -5.13 -7.60 11.56
C GLU A 38 -6.29 -8.55 11.24
N ASP A 39 -6.33 -9.00 9.98
CA ASP A 39 -7.33 -9.95 9.51
C ASP A 39 -6.91 -11.34 9.99
N ASP A 40 -7.84 -12.11 10.56
CA ASP A 40 -7.62 -13.51 10.98
C ASP A 40 -7.18 -14.41 9.80
N LEU A 41 -7.36 -13.94 8.55
CA LEU A 41 -6.89 -14.58 7.31
C LEU A 41 -5.47 -14.15 6.87
N GLY A 42 -4.78 -13.31 7.66
CA GLY A 42 -3.46 -12.76 7.33
C GLY A 42 -2.34 -13.80 7.17
N GLY A 43 -2.51 -15.00 7.73
CA GLY A 43 -1.57 -16.12 7.59
C GLY A 43 -1.82 -17.04 6.38
N ILE A 44 -2.83 -16.78 5.54
CA ILE A 44 -3.12 -17.61 4.35
C ILE A 44 -2.25 -17.19 3.16
N PHE A 45 -1.67 -15.99 3.19
CA PHE A 45 -0.77 -15.47 2.16
C PHE A 45 0.70 -15.51 2.60
N ASP A 46 1.11 -16.61 3.23
CA ASP A 46 2.51 -16.88 3.59
C ASP A 46 3.33 -17.23 2.32
N GLY A 47 3.59 -16.21 1.51
CA GLY A 47 4.52 -16.23 0.39
C GLY A 47 5.21 -14.88 0.28
N GLU A 48 6.41 -14.83 -0.30
CA GLU A 48 7.13 -13.57 -0.55
C GLU A 48 6.32 -12.68 -1.51
N GLY A 49 5.44 -11.86 -0.95
CA GLY A 49 4.62 -10.89 -1.65
C GLY A 49 4.18 -9.81 -0.68
N HIS A 50 4.49 -8.55 -1.00
CA HIS A 50 4.26 -7.36 -0.15
C HIS A 50 2.78 -6.96 0.02
N THR A 51 1.85 -7.90 -0.06
CA THR A 51 0.41 -7.64 -0.08
C THR A 51 -0.21 -8.17 1.20
N ARG A 52 -0.08 -7.40 2.29
CA ARG A 52 -0.96 -7.60 3.46
C ARG A 52 -2.34 -7.06 3.11
N ARG A 53 -3.33 -7.95 3.09
CA ARG A 53 -4.73 -7.55 2.92
C ARG A 53 -5.19 -6.85 4.19
N ALA A 54 -5.72 -5.65 4.04
CA ALA A 54 -6.30 -4.87 5.12
C ALA A 54 -7.77 -4.61 4.80
N THR A 55 -8.67 -5.00 5.69
CA THR A 55 -10.09 -4.66 5.57
C THR A 55 -10.29 -3.23 6.04
N ILE A 56 -10.76 -2.36 5.13
CA ILE A 56 -11.10 -0.98 5.42
C ILE A 56 -12.51 -0.94 6.01
N TYR A 57 -12.61 -0.65 7.31
CA TYR A 57 -13.91 -0.39 7.94
C TYR A 57 -14.28 1.08 7.76
N ARG A 58 -15.48 1.33 7.24
CA ARG A 58 -16.03 2.68 7.13
C ARG A 58 -16.49 3.13 8.51
N THR A 59 -15.81 4.09 9.12
CA THR A 59 -16.30 4.74 10.35
C THR A 59 -17.26 5.86 9.98
N GLY A 60 -18.57 5.58 10.00
CA GLY A 60 -19.65 6.55 9.82
C GLY A 60 -21.00 5.91 10.14
N PRO A 61 -22.04 6.67 10.52
CA PRO A 61 -23.35 6.10 10.83
C PRO A 61 -23.88 5.34 9.60
N GLU A 62 -24.31 4.10 9.84
CA GLU A 62 -25.04 3.29 8.86
C GLU A 62 -26.30 4.07 8.45
N ARG A 63 -26.61 4.05 7.15
CA ARG A 63 -27.89 4.55 6.64
C ARG A 63 -28.98 3.54 6.92
#